data_AF-A0A1H7M638-F1
#
_entry.id   AF-A0A1H7M638-F1
#
_cell.length_a   1.000
_cell.length_b   1.000
_cell.length_c   1.000
_cell.angle_alpha   90.00
_cell.angle_beta   90.00
_cell.angle_gamma   90.00
#
_symmetry.space_group_name_H-M   'P 1'
#
loop_
_entity.id
_entity.type
_entity.pdbx_description
1 polymer ?
#
loop_
_entity_poly.entity_id
_entity_poly.type
_entity_poly.pdbx_seq_one_letter_code
_entity_poly.pdbx_strand_id
1 'polypeptide(L)'
;MANRSYLYSLGNRPVSYADRPETISGLSEWPYDVPFMFRLLMSGDPQPCASLVSDGFDSDEPGSKTRLHAISSSFDPGFERVRRFIDIVRPLLLEAPETGRQPQSLLGRFKELISPGRKAATLAAPPAAPVQLPVWLDETIAFLEAHRDRYLLLETVELDTMSEETEDALLACVEAEIARCRHVGAALDALPADIAEAGRQLKKAIAQKCPAPLDAFFGLRLDDDCDSTRNGATKHPLGLQWSDVLYFDLWNRAEFEAHRDER
;
A
#
# COMPACT_ATOMS: atom_id res chain seq x y z
N MET A 1 -12.33 17.77 4.70
CA MET A 1 -11.72 16.58 4.06
C MET A 1 -10.28 16.48 4.51
N ALA A 2 -9.83 15.28 4.86
CA ALA A 2 -8.47 15.04 5.35
C ALA A 2 -7.48 14.72 4.20
N ASN A 3 -7.98 14.63 2.95
CA ASN A 3 -7.23 14.35 1.72
C ASN A 3 -6.55 12.98 1.78
N ARG A 4 -7.35 11.92 1.98
CA ARG A 4 -6.84 10.57 2.24
C ARG A 4 -7.55 9.51 1.41
N SER A 5 -6.85 8.41 1.17
CA SER A 5 -7.48 7.16 0.77
C SER A 5 -7.86 6.34 2.00
N TYR A 6 -8.96 5.58 1.92
CA TYR A 6 -9.43 4.73 3.01
C TYR A 6 -9.72 3.33 2.47
N LEU A 7 -9.27 2.31 3.20
CA LEU A 7 -9.45 0.91 2.86
C LEU A 7 -10.30 0.22 3.93
N TYR A 8 -11.31 -0.51 3.50
CA TYR A 8 -12.23 -1.26 4.35
C TYR A 8 -12.39 -2.69 3.83
N SER A 9 -12.84 -3.59 4.71
CA SER A 9 -13.44 -4.88 4.33
C SER A 9 -14.95 -4.86 4.58
N LEU A 10 -15.73 -5.38 3.63
CA LEU A 10 -17.20 -5.33 3.63
C LEU A 10 -17.85 -6.67 3.29
N GLY A 11 -19.07 -6.86 3.78
CA GLY A 11 -19.91 -8.02 3.44
C GLY A 11 -20.60 -7.97 2.07
N ASN A 12 -20.71 -6.80 1.42
CA ASN A 12 -21.28 -6.62 0.08
C ASN A 12 -20.43 -5.67 -0.79
N ARG A 13 -20.76 -5.60 -2.08
CA ARG A 13 -20.30 -4.55 -3.00
C ARG A 13 -21.41 -3.50 -3.12
N PRO A 14 -21.20 -2.25 -2.63
CA PRO A 14 -22.24 -1.23 -2.66
C PRO A 14 -22.66 -0.82 -4.07
N VAL A 15 -23.96 -0.87 -4.36
CA VAL A 15 -24.52 -0.36 -5.64
C VAL A 15 -25.07 1.07 -5.54
N SER A 16 -25.24 1.57 -4.32
CA SER A 16 -25.65 2.95 -4.01
C SER A 16 -25.17 3.34 -2.60
N TYR A 17 -25.17 4.64 -2.28
CA TYR A 17 -24.82 5.12 -0.93
C TYR A 17 -25.67 4.50 0.20
N ALA A 18 -26.93 4.15 -0.10
CA ALA A 18 -27.84 3.54 0.86
C ALA A 18 -27.71 2.00 0.93
N ASP A 19 -26.97 1.38 0.00
CA ASP A 19 -26.73 -0.08 -0.02
C ASP A 19 -25.62 -0.47 0.96
N ARG A 20 -25.89 -0.22 2.25
CA ARG A 20 -24.94 -0.46 3.32
C ARG A 20 -24.76 -1.97 3.59
N PRO A 21 -23.52 -2.44 3.77
CA PRO A 21 -23.26 -3.80 4.22
C PRO A 21 -23.75 -4.03 5.65
N GLU A 22 -24.00 -5.30 5.98
CA GLU A 22 -24.22 -5.74 7.36
C GLU A 22 -22.94 -5.69 8.19
N THR A 23 -21.79 -5.91 7.56
CA THR A 23 -20.47 -6.01 8.19
C THR A 23 -19.49 -5.07 7.51
N ILE A 24 -18.79 -4.28 8.33
CA ILE A 24 -17.72 -3.35 7.92
C ILE A 24 -16.57 -3.49 8.89
N SER A 25 -15.35 -3.43 8.37
CA SER A 25 -14.16 -3.19 9.17
C SER A 25 -13.28 -2.18 8.46
N GLY A 26 -12.83 -1.15 9.17
CA GLY A 26 -11.70 -0.35 8.72
C GLY A 26 -10.46 -1.23 8.59
N LEU A 27 -9.60 -0.92 7.63
CA LEU A 27 -8.32 -1.62 7.48
C LEU A 27 -7.15 -0.66 7.58
N SER A 28 -7.20 0.44 6.84
CA SER A 28 -6.12 1.41 6.80
C SER A 28 -6.57 2.69 6.10
N GLU A 29 -5.75 3.73 6.22
CA GLU A 29 -5.98 5.03 5.61
C GLU A 29 -4.64 5.72 5.34
N TRP A 30 -4.54 6.43 4.22
CA TRP A 30 -3.28 7.01 3.79
C TRP A 30 -3.42 8.44 3.27
N PRO A 31 -2.63 9.40 3.77
CA PRO A 31 -2.72 10.79 3.32
C PRO A 31 -2.09 10.98 1.94
N TYR A 32 -2.80 11.69 1.06
CA TYR A 32 -2.35 12.19 -0.25
C TYR A 32 -1.89 11.13 -1.27
N ASP A 33 -2.04 9.84 -1.01
CA ASP A 33 -1.66 8.76 -1.93
C ASP A 33 -2.49 7.49 -1.66
N VAL A 34 -2.41 6.54 -2.59
CA VAL A 34 -2.84 5.15 -2.43
C VAL A 34 -1.58 4.27 -2.40
N PRO A 35 -1.21 3.69 -1.24
CA PRO A 35 0.04 2.95 -1.11
C PRO A 35 0.02 1.60 -1.85
N PHE A 36 1.20 0.99 -2.01
CA PHE A 36 1.37 -0.24 -2.79
C PHE A 36 0.51 -1.41 -2.28
N MET A 37 0.44 -1.64 -0.97
CA MET A 37 -0.35 -2.75 -0.40
C MET A 37 -1.85 -2.60 -0.66
N PHE A 38 -2.38 -1.36 -0.70
CA PHE A 38 -3.79 -1.15 -1.03
C PHE A 38 -4.05 -1.57 -2.48
N ARG A 39 -3.20 -1.12 -3.41
CA ARG A 39 -3.30 -1.50 -4.83
C ARG A 39 -3.17 -3.01 -5.02
N LEU A 40 -2.28 -3.65 -4.28
CA LEU A 40 -2.07 -5.10 -4.35
C LEU A 40 -3.31 -5.87 -3.83
N LEU A 41 -3.88 -5.46 -2.70
CA LEU A 41 -5.13 -6.00 -2.17
C LEU A 41 -6.30 -5.80 -3.15
N MET A 42 -6.41 -4.60 -3.73
CA MET A 42 -7.49 -4.31 -4.68
C MET A 42 -7.33 -5.03 -6.03
N SER A 43 -6.14 -5.55 -6.36
CA SER A 43 -5.85 -6.12 -7.68
C SER A 43 -6.62 -7.40 -8.06
N GLY A 44 -7.34 -8.03 -7.11
CA GLY A 44 -8.05 -9.29 -7.31
C GLY A 44 -9.10 -9.25 -8.43
N ASP A 45 -10.07 -8.34 -8.30
CA ASP A 45 -11.12 -8.04 -9.27
C ASP A 45 -11.64 -6.60 -9.05
N PRO A 46 -10.79 -5.57 -9.32
CA PRO A 46 -11.16 -4.19 -9.03
C PRO A 46 -12.21 -3.69 -10.04
N GLN A 47 -13.31 -3.14 -9.50
CA GLN A 47 -14.42 -2.58 -10.26
C GLN A 47 -14.95 -1.31 -9.57
N PRO A 48 -15.52 -0.35 -10.33
CA PRO A 48 -16.22 0.78 -9.73
C PRO A 48 -17.42 0.31 -8.91
N CYS A 49 -17.69 1.00 -7.83
CA CYS A 49 -18.88 0.83 -7.00
C CYS A 49 -19.30 2.19 -6.41
N ALA A 50 -20.44 2.23 -5.71
CA ALA A 50 -20.86 3.47 -5.07
C ALA A 50 -19.96 3.79 -3.86
N SER A 51 -19.61 5.07 -3.70
CA SER A 51 -18.96 5.52 -2.46
C SER A 51 -19.94 5.42 -1.29
N LEU A 52 -19.42 5.03 -0.13
CA LEU A 52 -20.13 4.99 1.15
C LEU A 52 -19.80 6.19 2.03
N VAL A 53 -18.83 7.02 1.64
CA VAL A 53 -18.41 8.23 2.35
C VAL A 53 -19.45 9.34 2.23
N SER A 54 -19.97 9.59 1.03
CA SER A 54 -21.00 10.61 0.80
C SER A 54 -21.96 10.22 -0.33
N ASP A 55 -23.19 10.76 -0.28
CA ASP A 55 -24.23 10.57 -1.31
C ASP A 55 -24.18 11.63 -2.43
N GLY A 56 -23.20 12.54 -2.36
CA GLY A 56 -22.94 13.61 -3.33
C GLY A 56 -22.21 14.78 -2.67
N PHE A 57 -22.19 15.95 -3.32
CA PHE A 57 -21.66 17.16 -2.71
C PHE A 57 -22.73 17.91 -1.91
N ASP A 58 -22.32 18.59 -0.85
CA ASP A 58 -23.22 19.42 -0.03
C ASP A 58 -23.84 20.58 -0.82
N SER A 59 -23.17 21.03 -1.90
CA SER A 59 -23.65 22.08 -2.80
C SER A 59 -24.65 21.60 -3.86
N ASP A 60 -24.88 20.28 -3.97
CA ASP A 60 -25.77 19.73 -4.98
C ASP A 60 -27.25 19.98 -4.65
N GLU A 61 -28.07 20.14 -5.69
CA GLU A 61 -29.51 20.28 -5.53
C GLU A 61 -30.14 18.99 -4.98
N PRO A 62 -31.11 19.09 -4.04
CA PRO A 62 -31.83 17.93 -3.54
C PRO A 62 -32.46 17.12 -4.68
N GLY A 63 -32.12 15.83 -4.76
CA GLY A 63 -32.62 14.91 -5.80
C GLY A 63 -31.79 14.88 -7.09
N SER A 64 -30.74 15.68 -7.20
CA SER A 64 -29.81 15.68 -8.34
C SER A 64 -28.35 15.72 -7.86
N LYS A 65 -28.02 14.84 -6.91
CA LYS A 65 -26.68 14.71 -6.36
C LYS A 65 -25.70 14.07 -7.35
N THR A 66 -24.48 14.60 -7.35
CA THR A 66 -23.33 14.07 -8.10
C THR A 66 -23.00 12.68 -7.59
N ARG A 67 -22.84 11.71 -8.50
CA ARG A 67 -22.51 10.34 -8.11
C ARG A 67 -21.03 10.21 -7.78
N LEU A 68 -20.77 9.82 -6.54
CA LEU A 68 -19.42 9.55 -6.07
C LEU A 68 -19.15 8.04 -6.12
N HIS A 69 -17.97 7.71 -6.62
CA HIS A 69 -17.57 6.33 -6.87
C HIS A 69 -16.40 5.94 -5.97
N ALA A 70 -16.36 4.66 -5.64
CA ALA A 70 -15.25 4.01 -4.95
C ALA A 70 -14.84 2.76 -5.75
N ILE A 71 -13.82 2.05 -5.27
CA ILE A 71 -13.36 0.81 -5.91
C ILE A 71 -13.68 -0.36 -4.99
N SER A 72 -14.31 -1.40 -5.53
CA SER A 72 -14.51 -2.66 -4.83
C SER A 72 -13.73 -3.79 -5.49
N SER A 73 -13.26 -4.73 -4.68
CA SER A 73 -12.58 -5.94 -5.14
C SER A 73 -12.95 -7.13 -4.26
N SER A 74 -12.81 -8.35 -4.76
CA SER A 74 -12.91 -9.54 -3.90
C SER A 74 -11.69 -9.57 -2.97
N PHE A 75 -11.89 -9.88 -1.69
CA PHE A 75 -10.80 -9.84 -0.70
C PHE A 75 -9.72 -10.88 -1.01
N ASP A 76 -10.13 -12.13 -1.21
CA ASP A 76 -9.24 -13.28 -1.21
C ASP A 76 -8.13 -13.23 -2.27
N PRO A 77 -8.39 -12.93 -3.56
CA PRO A 77 -7.35 -12.98 -4.56
C PRO A 77 -6.26 -11.93 -4.32
N GLY A 78 -6.64 -10.74 -3.85
CA GLY A 78 -5.69 -9.70 -3.48
C GLY A 78 -4.88 -10.08 -2.24
N PHE A 79 -5.52 -10.70 -1.26
CA PHE A 79 -4.85 -11.14 -0.06
C PHE A 79 -3.84 -12.27 -0.31
N GLU A 80 -4.13 -13.22 -1.19
CA GLU A 80 -3.15 -14.23 -1.63
C GLU A 80 -1.94 -13.60 -2.33
N ARG A 81 -2.16 -12.52 -3.10
CA ARG A 81 -1.07 -11.75 -3.69
C ARG A 81 -0.21 -11.05 -2.63
N VAL A 82 -0.82 -10.48 -1.59
CA VAL A 82 -0.08 -9.91 -0.44
C VAL A 82 0.77 -10.98 0.25
N ARG A 83 0.21 -12.16 0.54
CA ARG A 83 0.96 -13.29 1.12
C ARG A 83 2.16 -13.67 0.26
N ARG A 84 1.94 -13.87 -1.05
CA ARG A 84 3.01 -14.20 -1.99
C ARG A 84 4.09 -13.11 -2.05
N PHE A 85 3.70 -11.84 -2.06
CA PHE A 85 4.66 -10.74 -2.03
C PHE A 85 5.52 -10.79 -0.76
N ILE A 86 4.91 -11.01 0.41
CA ILE A 86 5.62 -11.13 1.69
C ILE A 86 6.56 -12.34 1.69
N ASP A 87 6.13 -13.48 1.15
CA ASP A 87 6.98 -14.68 1.03
C ASP A 87 8.20 -14.44 0.13
N ILE A 88 8.08 -13.60 -0.91
CA ILE A 88 9.18 -13.18 -1.77
C ILE A 88 10.13 -12.20 -1.05
N VAL A 89 9.57 -11.26 -0.28
CA VAL A 89 10.36 -10.22 0.41
C VAL A 89 11.12 -10.79 1.61
N ARG A 90 10.53 -11.72 2.37
CA ARG A 90 11.10 -12.23 3.62
C ARG A 90 12.54 -12.75 3.48
N PRO A 91 12.89 -13.60 2.49
CA PRO A 91 14.27 -14.03 2.29
C PRO A 91 15.22 -12.87 1.95
N LEU A 92 14.75 -11.85 1.22
CA LEU A 92 15.57 -10.68 0.85
C LEU A 92 16.01 -9.86 2.07
N LEU A 93 15.19 -9.85 3.13
CA LEU A 93 15.50 -9.15 4.39
C LEU A 93 16.49 -9.93 5.26
N LEU A 94 16.59 -11.24 5.07
CA LEU A 94 17.53 -12.13 5.78
C LEU A 94 18.90 -12.22 5.10
N GLU A 95 18.99 -11.86 3.82
CA GLU A 95 20.26 -11.67 3.13
C GLU A 95 20.99 -10.48 3.76
N ALA A 96 22.01 -10.76 4.60
CA ALA A 96 22.86 -9.72 5.16
C ALA A 96 23.37 -8.79 4.05
N PRO A 97 23.48 -7.47 4.30
CA PRO A 97 24.05 -6.58 3.31
C PRO A 97 25.42 -7.13 2.94
N GLU A 98 25.70 -7.31 1.65
CA GLU A 98 27.06 -7.58 1.19
C GLU A 98 27.91 -6.45 1.73
N THR A 99 28.59 -6.69 2.86
CA THR A 99 29.49 -5.75 3.49
C THR A 99 30.45 -5.32 2.41
N GLY A 100 30.35 -4.04 2.03
CA GLY A 100 31.03 -3.49 0.89
C GLY A 100 32.44 -4.02 0.81
N ARG A 101 32.71 -4.84 -0.20
CA ARG A 101 34.06 -5.23 -0.57
C ARG A 101 34.71 -3.95 -1.09
N GLN A 102 35.20 -3.11 -0.17
CA GLN A 102 35.94 -1.91 -0.53
C GLN A 102 37.06 -2.36 -1.45
N PRO A 103 37.18 -1.82 -2.67
CA PRO A 103 38.34 -2.09 -3.49
C PRO A 103 39.56 -1.66 -2.68
N GLN A 104 40.45 -2.62 -2.38
CA GLN A 104 41.70 -2.32 -1.69
C GLN A 104 42.46 -1.29 -2.54
N SER A 105 42.39 -0.03 -2.10
CA SER A 105 43.11 1.07 -2.72
C SER A 105 44.61 0.77 -2.68
N LEU A 106 45.26 0.77 -3.85
CA LEU A 106 46.71 0.57 -3.98
C LEU A 106 47.54 1.56 -3.16
N LEU A 107 46.97 2.72 -2.83
CA LEU A 107 47.58 3.72 -1.94
C LEU A 107 47.64 3.28 -0.46
N GLY A 108 46.79 2.34 -0.03
CA GLY A 108 46.81 1.78 1.32
C GLY A 108 48.05 0.91 1.59
N ARG A 109 48.48 0.14 0.58
CA ARG A 109 49.66 -0.73 0.68
C ARG A 109 50.99 0.04 0.78
N PHE A 110 51.05 1.24 0.19
CA PHE A 110 52.25 2.08 0.27
C PHE A 110 52.41 2.78 1.63
N LYS A 111 51.32 2.99 2.39
CA LYS A 111 51.38 3.60 3.72
C LYS A 111 51.86 2.65 4.82
N GLU A 112 51.71 1.33 4.65
CA GLU A 112 52.17 0.34 5.64
C GLU A 112 53.70 0.15 5.66
N LEU A 113 54.41 0.62 4.65
CA LEU A 113 55.88 0.50 4.56
C LEU A 113 56.67 1.62 5.26
N ILE A 114 56.00 2.66 5.80
CA ILE A 114 56.69 3.89 6.26
C ILE A 114 56.35 4.27 7.72
N SER A 115 55.58 3.49 8.48
CA SER A 115 55.32 3.83 9.89
C SER A 115 55.08 2.63 10.80
N PRO A 116 55.93 2.38 11.81
CA PRO A 116 55.62 1.46 12.87
C PRO A 116 54.77 2.18 13.92
N GLY A 117 53.60 1.62 14.24
CA GLY A 117 52.93 1.88 15.51
C GLY A 117 51.84 2.96 15.50
N ARG A 118 50.66 2.59 14.99
CA ARG A 118 49.40 3.03 15.61
C ARG A 118 48.33 1.97 15.34
N LYS A 119 48.03 1.13 16.34
CA LYS A 119 46.80 0.33 16.34
C LYS A 119 45.65 1.34 16.39
N ALA A 120 45.02 1.58 15.24
CA ALA A 120 43.74 2.27 15.19
C ALA A 120 42.75 1.39 15.96
N ALA A 121 42.20 1.92 17.04
CA ALA A 121 41.08 1.29 17.72
C ALA A 121 39.92 1.24 16.73
N THR A 122 39.53 0.03 16.33
CA THR A 122 38.28 -0.22 15.64
C THR A 122 37.17 0.17 16.61
N LEU A 123 36.57 1.34 16.39
CA LEU A 123 35.28 1.67 16.97
C LEU A 123 34.31 0.61 16.45
N ALA A 124 33.79 -0.21 17.37
CA ALA A 124 32.72 -1.13 17.05
C ALA A 124 31.58 -0.32 16.41
N ALA A 125 31.13 -0.77 15.24
CA ALA A 125 29.93 -0.20 14.63
C ALA A 125 28.79 -0.24 15.67
N PRO A 126 27.97 0.82 15.77
CA PRO A 126 26.79 0.76 16.60
C PRO A 126 25.98 -0.49 16.25
N PRO A 127 25.32 -1.14 17.22
CA PRO A 127 24.46 -2.27 16.93
C PRO A 127 23.48 -1.84 15.83
N ALA A 128 23.38 -2.66 14.78
CA ALA A 128 22.44 -2.41 13.70
C ALA A 128 21.05 -2.19 14.32
N ALA A 129 20.38 -1.11 13.93
CA ALA A 129 19.01 -0.85 14.36
C ALA A 129 18.15 -2.09 14.05
N PRO A 130 17.21 -2.46 14.93
CA PRO A 130 16.37 -3.63 14.70
C PRO A 130 15.52 -3.39 13.45
N VAL A 131 15.71 -4.23 12.42
CA VAL A 131 14.90 -4.23 11.20
C VAL A 131 13.45 -4.52 11.59
N GLN A 132 12.59 -3.50 11.55
CA GLN A 132 11.17 -3.59 11.92
C GLN A 132 10.33 -4.18 10.79
N LEU A 133 10.76 -3.99 9.54
CA LEU A 133 9.96 -4.39 8.37
C LEU A 133 9.48 -5.86 8.43
N PRO A 134 10.28 -6.89 8.78
CA PRO A 134 9.77 -8.26 8.90
C PRO A 134 8.60 -8.40 9.88
N VAL A 135 8.63 -7.67 11.00
CA VAL A 135 7.57 -7.68 12.01
C VAL A 135 6.30 -7.07 11.42
N TRP A 136 6.41 -5.91 10.74
CA TRP A 136 5.26 -5.28 10.09
C TRP A 136 4.63 -6.14 8.99
N LEU A 137 5.43 -6.93 8.27
CA LEU A 137 4.88 -7.88 7.29
C LEU A 137 4.12 -9.03 7.97
N ASP A 138 4.59 -9.55 9.10
CA ASP A 138 3.86 -10.56 9.88
C ASP A 138 2.57 -9.99 10.47
N GLU A 139 2.62 -8.77 11.01
CA GLU A 139 1.45 -8.04 11.52
C GLU A 139 0.42 -7.76 10.42
N THR A 140 0.89 -7.45 9.20
CA THR A 140 0.02 -7.26 8.03
C THR A 140 -0.84 -8.50 7.77
N ILE A 141 -0.23 -9.70 7.76
CA ILE A 141 -0.99 -10.93 7.54
C ILE A 141 -1.98 -11.17 8.67
N ALA A 142 -1.53 -11.08 9.92
CA ALA A 142 -2.38 -11.33 11.08
C ALA A 142 -3.58 -10.36 11.14
N PHE A 143 -3.34 -9.08 10.86
CA PHE A 143 -4.38 -8.06 10.86
C PHE A 143 -5.42 -8.33 9.75
N LEU A 144 -4.96 -8.53 8.51
CA LEU A 144 -5.85 -8.79 7.38
C LEU A 144 -6.66 -10.08 7.56
N GLU A 145 -6.11 -11.13 8.17
CA GLU A 145 -6.87 -12.34 8.50
C GLU A 145 -7.98 -12.07 9.52
N ALA A 146 -7.68 -11.28 10.56
CA ALA A 146 -8.63 -10.97 11.62
C ALA A 146 -9.80 -10.08 11.13
N HIS A 147 -9.59 -9.30 10.06
CA HIS A 147 -10.54 -8.31 9.55
C HIS A 147 -11.05 -8.66 8.14
N ARG A 148 -10.92 -9.93 7.76
CA ARG A 148 -11.32 -10.43 6.45
C ARG A 148 -12.83 -10.59 6.35
N ASP A 149 -13.39 -9.98 5.31
CA ASP A 149 -14.74 -10.22 4.82
C ASP A 149 -14.71 -10.59 3.33
N ARG A 150 -15.86 -10.57 2.66
CA ARG A 150 -16.02 -10.98 1.26
C ARG A 150 -15.38 -10.00 0.28
N TYR A 151 -15.50 -8.72 0.55
CA TYR A 151 -15.07 -7.65 -0.35
C TYR A 151 -14.14 -6.68 0.36
N LEU A 152 -13.38 -5.97 -0.46
CA LEU A 152 -12.65 -4.76 -0.10
C LEU A 152 -13.37 -3.55 -0.71
N LEU A 153 -13.26 -2.41 -0.03
CA LEU A 153 -13.65 -1.10 -0.52
C LEU A 153 -12.47 -0.15 -0.36
N LEU A 154 -12.06 0.49 -1.45
CA LEU A 154 -11.08 1.56 -1.48
C LEU A 154 -11.78 2.87 -1.86
N GLU A 155 -11.88 3.77 -0.90
CA GLU A 155 -12.39 5.13 -1.07
C GLU A 155 -11.22 6.06 -1.45
N THR A 156 -11.39 6.77 -2.57
CA THR A 156 -10.42 7.74 -3.11
C THR A 156 -11.04 9.12 -3.32
N VAL A 157 -12.31 9.29 -2.95
CA VAL A 157 -13.09 10.51 -3.20
C VAL A 157 -12.42 11.78 -2.67
N GLU A 158 -11.80 11.75 -1.50
CA GLU A 158 -11.10 12.93 -0.96
C GLU A 158 -9.85 13.29 -1.77
N LEU A 159 -9.21 12.33 -2.45
CA LEU A 159 -8.08 12.59 -3.33
C LEU A 159 -8.54 13.13 -4.68
N ASP A 160 -9.58 12.52 -5.24
CA ASP A 160 -10.08 12.87 -6.58
C ASP A 160 -10.67 14.28 -6.59
N THR A 161 -11.41 14.64 -5.55
CA THR A 161 -12.04 15.96 -5.37
C THR A 161 -11.05 17.09 -5.10
N MET A 162 -9.76 16.79 -4.88
CA MET A 162 -8.72 17.82 -4.84
C MET A 162 -8.40 18.38 -6.23
N SER A 163 -8.70 17.62 -7.29
CA SER A 163 -8.31 17.95 -8.67
C SER A 163 -9.49 18.05 -9.62
N GLU A 164 -10.58 17.33 -9.33
CA GLU A 164 -11.73 17.19 -10.23
C GLU A 164 -13.05 17.51 -9.52
N GLU A 165 -14.01 18.05 -10.27
CA GLU A 165 -15.31 18.47 -9.71
C GLU A 165 -16.51 17.82 -10.42
N THR A 166 -16.31 17.27 -11.63
CA THR A 166 -17.40 16.72 -12.43
C THR A 166 -17.52 15.20 -12.25
N GLU A 167 -18.74 14.68 -12.32
CA GLU A 167 -19.02 13.23 -12.20
C GLU A 167 -18.15 12.38 -13.14
N ASP A 168 -18.07 12.76 -14.42
CA ASP A 168 -17.27 12.03 -15.43
C ASP A 168 -15.77 12.05 -15.12
N ALA A 169 -15.25 13.18 -14.64
CA ALA A 169 -13.83 13.31 -14.30
C ALA A 169 -13.48 12.52 -13.02
N LEU A 170 -14.36 12.55 -12.02
CA LEU A 170 -14.20 11.76 -10.79
C LEU A 170 -14.25 10.25 -11.11
N LEU A 171 -15.16 9.82 -11.98
CA LEU A 171 -15.19 8.43 -12.44
C LEU A 171 -13.90 8.06 -13.20
N ALA A 172 -13.36 8.95 -14.03
CA ALA A 172 -12.10 8.71 -14.72
C ALA A 172 -10.90 8.56 -13.75
N CYS A 173 -10.88 9.29 -12.63
CA CYS A 173 -9.90 9.10 -11.56
C CYS A 173 -9.98 7.69 -10.96
N VAL A 174 -11.20 7.22 -10.64
CA VAL A 174 -11.46 5.87 -10.12
C VAL A 174 -11.01 4.80 -11.12
N GLU A 175 -11.34 4.94 -12.40
CA GLU A 175 -10.90 4.03 -13.46
C GLU A 175 -9.37 3.99 -13.62
N ALA A 176 -8.72 5.14 -13.49
CA ALA A 176 -7.26 5.23 -13.52
C ALA A 176 -6.61 4.52 -12.31
N GLU A 177 -7.20 4.61 -11.11
CA GLU A 177 -6.72 3.88 -9.94
C GLU A 177 -6.99 2.37 -10.05
N ILE A 178 -8.12 1.97 -10.63
CA ILE A 178 -8.38 0.56 -10.97
C ILE A 178 -7.30 0.02 -11.92
N ALA A 179 -6.90 0.79 -12.93
CA ALA A 179 -5.82 0.40 -13.83
C ALA A 179 -4.49 0.23 -13.08
N ARG A 180 -4.19 1.10 -12.10
CA ARG A 180 -3.00 0.97 -11.22
C ARG A 180 -3.07 -0.29 -10.35
N CYS A 181 -4.23 -0.61 -9.79
CA CYS A 181 -4.44 -1.86 -9.02
C CYS A 181 -4.18 -3.10 -9.89
N ARG A 182 -4.74 -3.13 -11.11
CA ARG A 182 -4.52 -4.24 -12.07
C ARG A 182 -3.05 -4.35 -12.46
N HIS A 183 -2.38 -3.21 -12.68
CA HIS A 183 -0.96 -3.17 -13.03
C HIS A 183 -0.07 -3.78 -11.94
N VAL A 184 -0.33 -3.43 -10.67
CA VAL A 184 0.37 -4.01 -9.52
C VAL A 184 0.13 -5.52 -9.40
N GLY A 185 -1.11 -5.99 -9.60
CA GLY A 185 -1.42 -7.42 -9.64
C GLY A 185 -0.66 -8.16 -10.75
N ALA A 186 -0.67 -7.60 -11.96
CA ALA A 186 0.06 -8.15 -13.11
C ALA A 186 1.58 -8.18 -12.89
N ALA A 187 2.12 -7.18 -12.19
CA ALA A 187 3.54 -7.14 -11.84
C ALA A 187 3.94 -8.30 -10.93
N LEU A 188 3.11 -8.59 -9.92
CA LEU A 188 3.35 -9.75 -9.05
C LEU A 188 3.17 -11.06 -9.81
N ASP A 189 2.12 -11.19 -10.61
CA ASP A 189 1.84 -12.40 -11.40
C ASP A 189 2.95 -12.70 -12.42
N ALA A 190 3.66 -11.67 -12.91
CA ALA A 190 4.81 -11.81 -13.81
C ALA A 190 6.10 -12.31 -13.12
N LEU A 191 6.20 -12.24 -11.78
CA LEU A 191 7.35 -12.79 -11.07
C LEU A 191 7.34 -14.34 -11.18
N PRO A 192 8.50 -15.01 -11.26
CA PRO A 192 8.58 -16.46 -11.27
C PRO A 192 7.98 -17.12 -10.02
N ALA A 193 7.66 -18.42 -10.15
CA ALA A 193 7.15 -19.22 -9.03
C ALA A 193 8.24 -19.55 -7.99
N ASP A 194 9.51 -19.66 -8.43
CA ASP A 194 10.64 -19.84 -7.52
C ASP A 194 10.88 -18.57 -6.70
N ILE A 195 10.75 -18.68 -5.38
CA ILE A 195 10.82 -17.53 -4.45
C ILE A 195 12.18 -16.81 -4.53
N ALA A 196 13.28 -17.55 -4.67
CA ALA A 196 14.61 -16.96 -4.73
C ALA A 196 14.82 -16.17 -6.04
N GLU A 197 14.39 -16.71 -7.18
CA GLU A 197 14.41 -16.00 -8.45
C GLU A 197 13.46 -14.80 -8.48
N ALA A 198 12.24 -14.97 -7.95
CA ALA A 198 11.30 -13.87 -7.79
C ALA A 198 11.89 -12.73 -6.95
N GLY A 199 12.57 -13.05 -5.85
CA GLY A 199 13.25 -12.08 -5.02
C GLY A 199 14.36 -11.33 -5.75
N ARG A 200 15.18 -12.03 -6.55
CA ARG A 200 16.21 -11.39 -7.40
C ARG A 200 15.59 -10.43 -8.42
N GLN A 201 14.50 -10.83 -9.07
CA GLN A 201 13.81 -9.98 -10.04
C GLN A 201 13.12 -8.78 -9.39
N LEU A 202 12.47 -8.98 -8.24
CA LEU A 202 11.87 -7.90 -7.45
C LEU A 202 12.93 -6.87 -7.03
N LYS A 203 14.05 -7.31 -6.46
CA LYS A 203 15.17 -6.43 -6.07
C LYS A 203 15.69 -5.61 -7.25
N LYS A 204 15.79 -6.22 -8.44
CA LYS A 204 16.18 -5.51 -9.67
C LYS A 204 15.11 -4.49 -10.09
N ALA A 205 13.84 -4.86 -10.11
CA ALA A 205 12.73 -4.01 -10.52
C ALA A 205 12.52 -2.80 -9.59
N ILE A 206 12.81 -2.97 -8.30
CA ILE A 206 12.84 -1.89 -7.32
C ILE A 206 13.91 -0.85 -7.66
N ALA A 207 15.14 -1.32 -7.96
CA ALA A 207 16.27 -0.44 -8.19
C ALA A 207 16.32 0.17 -9.60
N GLN A 208 15.69 -0.48 -10.59
CA GLN A 208 15.78 -0.12 -12.01
C GLN A 208 14.38 -0.09 -12.62
N LYS A 209 14.08 0.97 -13.37
CA LYS A 209 12.82 1.07 -14.11
C LYS A 209 12.79 0.04 -15.23
N CYS A 210 12.24 -1.13 -14.91
CA CYS A 210 12.06 -2.24 -15.82
C CYS A 210 10.89 -1.96 -16.78
N PRO A 211 10.72 -2.72 -17.88
CA PRO A 211 9.51 -2.67 -18.69
C PRO A 211 8.28 -3.14 -17.90
N ALA A 212 7.10 -2.72 -18.34
CA ALA A 212 5.84 -3.22 -17.81
C ALA A 212 5.72 -4.75 -17.93
N PRO A 213 5.13 -5.44 -16.92
CA PRO A 213 4.48 -4.85 -15.74
C PRO A 213 5.41 -4.61 -14.54
N LEU A 214 6.70 -5.00 -14.62
CA LEU A 214 7.62 -4.96 -13.47
C LEU A 214 8.00 -3.54 -13.04
N ASP A 215 7.70 -2.51 -13.86
CA ASP A 215 7.86 -1.11 -13.48
C ASP A 215 7.00 -0.71 -12.27
N ALA A 216 5.94 -1.46 -11.94
CA ALA A 216 5.11 -1.23 -10.76
C ALA A 216 5.89 -1.30 -9.42
N PHE A 217 7.02 -2.02 -9.39
CA PHE A 217 7.86 -2.13 -8.19
C PHE A 217 8.90 -1.02 -8.06
N PHE A 218 9.08 -0.21 -9.11
CA PHE A 218 10.18 0.74 -9.17
C PHE A 218 10.08 1.77 -8.04
N GLY A 219 11.17 1.89 -7.27
CA GLY A 219 11.28 2.87 -6.19
C GLY A 219 10.60 2.48 -4.87
N LEU A 220 10.03 1.27 -4.74
CA LEU A 220 9.63 0.74 -3.44
C LEU A 220 10.85 0.61 -2.51
N ARG A 221 10.63 0.72 -1.21
CA ARG A 221 11.67 0.50 -0.20
C ARG A 221 11.35 -0.75 0.60
N LEU A 222 12.33 -1.62 0.75
CA LEU A 222 12.26 -2.83 1.58
C LEU A 222 13.19 -2.66 2.80
N ASP A 223 13.01 -1.54 3.49
CA ASP A 223 13.70 -1.19 4.74
C ASP A 223 12.71 -0.47 5.67
N ASP A 224 13.17 -0.08 6.86
CA ASP A 224 12.33 0.52 7.90
C ASP A 224 11.81 1.93 7.54
N ASP A 225 12.30 2.54 6.46
CA ASP A 225 11.78 3.80 5.94
C ASP A 225 10.66 3.58 4.91
N CYS A 226 10.18 2.35 4.71
CA CYS A 226 9.23 2.00 3.64
C CYS A 226 7.95 2.84 3.57
N ASP A 227 7.61 3.52 4.67
CA ASP A 227 6.41 4.32 4.84
C ASP A 227 6.71 5.76 5.33
N SER A 228 7.99 6.17 5.37
CA SER A 228 8.40 7.50 5.82
C SER A 228 8.15 8.59 4.76
N THR A 229 6.89 8.98 4.59
CA THR A 229 6.46 10.01 3.62
C THR A 229 6.55 11.45 4.16
N ARG A 230 6.52 11.62 5.49
CA ARG A 230 6.43 12.96 6.15
C ARG A 230 7.58 13.91 5.82
N ASN A 231 8.78 13.37 5.60
CA ASN A 231 9.98 14.12 5.22
C ASN A 231 10.33 13.98 3.72
N GLY A 232 9.45 13.34 2.94
CA GLY A 232 9.66 13.05 1.51
C GLY A 232 10.77 12.02 1.23
N ALA A 233 11.28 11.31 2.25
CA ALA A 233 12.29 10.27 2.07
C ALA A 233 11.75 9.09 1.25
N THR A 234 10.44 8.84 1.36
CA THR A 234 9.75 7.78 0.62
C THR A 234 8.70 8.37 -0.30
N LYS A 235 8.85 8.07 -1.59
CA LYS A 235 7.92 8.50 -2.66
C LYS A 235 6.87 7.45 -3.01
N HIS A 236 7.15 6.18 -2.70
CA HIS A 236 6.31 5.04 -3.03
C HIS A 236 6.12 4.20 -1.77
N PRO A 237 5.17 4.59 -0.89
CA PRO A 237 4.95 3.90 0.37
C PRO A 237 4.43 2.48 0.17
N LEU A 238 4.82 1.57 1.06
CA LEU A 238 4.25 0.22 1.10
C LEU A 238 2.82 0.26 1.64
N GLY A 239 2.55 1.06 2.68
CA GLY A 239 1.24 1.15 3.34
C GLY A 239 1.02 0.03 4.34
N LEU A 240 1.91 -0.10 5.32
CA LEU A 240 1.87 -1.13 6.37
C LEU A 240 1.26 -0.63 7.69
N GLN A 241 0.60 0.52 7.68
CA GLN A 241 -0.07 1.09 8.85
C GLN A 241 -1.52 0.60 8.89
N TRP A 242 -1.81 -0.40 9.71
CA TRP A 242 -3.14 -1.01 9.80
C TRP A 242 -3.89 -0.52 11.05
N SER A 243 -5.18 -0.24 10.90
CA SER A 243 -6.08 0.21 11.97
C SER A 243 -7.53 -0.06 11.56
N ASP A 244 -8.33 -0.58 12.48
CA ASP A 244 -9.78 -0.76 12.32
C ASP A 244 -10.57 0.51 12.63
N VAL A 245 -9.93 1.46 13.32
CA VAL A 245 -10.45 2.81 13.58
C VAL A 245 -9.83 3.77 12.57
N LEU A 246 -10.68 4.41 11.77
CA LEU A 246 -10.26 5.35 10.73
C LEU A 246 -10.75 6.77 11.04
N TYR A 247 -10.20 7.77 10.36
CA TYR A 247 -10.67 9.14 10.44
C TYR A 247 -12.11 9.28 9.89
N PHE A 248 -12.46 8.48 8.90
CA PHE A 248 -13.81 8.37 8.39
C PHE A 248 -14.35 6.98 8.68
N ASP A 249 -15.19 6.86 9.72
CA ASP A 249 -15.88 5.60 10.00
C ASP A 249 -17.13 5.48 9.12
N LEU A 250 -17.37 4.27 8.60
CA LEU A 250 -18.57 3.97 7.81
C LEU A 250 -19.60 3.27 8.70
N TRP A 251 -20.86 3.69 8.56
CA TRP A 251 -21.97 2.99 9.17
C TRP A 251 -22.29 1.70 8.43
N ASN A 252 -22.48 0.62 9.20
CA ASN A 252 -23.17 -0.57 8.71
C ASN A 252 -24.66 -0.28 8.49
N ARG A 253 -25.40 -1.27 7.96
CA ARG A 253 -26.82 -1.12 7.64
C ARG A 253 -27.66 -0.69 8.84
N ALA A 254 -27.50 -1.36 9.98
CA ALA A 254 -28.30 -1.07 11.17
C ALA A 254 -28.02 0.35 11.70
N GLU A 255 -26.76 0.77 11.74
CA GLU A 255 -26.35 2.11 12.15
C GLU A 255 -26.88 3.19 11.19
N PHE A 256 -26.82 2.93 9.89
CA PHE A 256 -27.30 3.84 8.87
C PHE A 256 -28.83 4.03 8.92
N GLU A 257 -29.58 2.95 9.13
CA GLU A 257 -31.03 3.00 9.30
C GLU A 257 -31.42 3.77 10.58
N ALA A 258 -30.74 3.49 11.70
CA ALA A 258 -30.98 4.19 12.96
C ALA A 258 -30.78 5.71 12.83
N HIS A 259 -29.72 6.16 12.14
CA HIS A 259 -29.46 7.58 11.94
C HIS A 259 -30.33 8.25 10.87
N ARG A 260 -30.94 7.48 9.96
CA ARG A 260 -31.92 8.02 9.00
C ARG A 260 -33.22 8.40 9.69
N ASP A 261 -33.65 7.63 10.68
CA ASP A 261 -34.91 7.86 11.40
C ASP A 261 -34.82 9.04 12.39
N GLU A 262 -33.62 9.54 12.68
CA GLU A 262 -33.35 10.70 13.55
C GLU A 262 -33.39 12.06 12.81
N ARG A 263 -33.47 12.06 11.47
CA ARG A 263 -33.49 13.27 10.62
C ARG A 263 -34.87 13.58 10.06
#